data_AF-A0A0D9WGA0-F1
#
_entry.id   AF-A0A0D9WGA0-F1
#
_cell.length_a   1.000
_cell.length_b   1.000
_cell.length_c   1.000
_cell.angle_alpha   90.00
_cell.angle_beta   90.00
_cell.angle_gamma   90.00
#
_symmetry.space_group_name_H-M   'P 1'
#
loop_
_entity.id
_entity.type
_entity.pdbx_description
1 polymer ?
#
loop_
_entity_poly.entity_id
_entity_poly.type
_entity_poly.pdbx_seq_one_letter_code
_entity_poly.pdbx_strand_id
1 'polypeptide(L)'
;MATGGPSSLSSGLLFLNLVLYVVVAVIAGWAINYSIDESYNSLQGVSPPVRLFPIYFPIGNLATGFFVIFALLAGVVGVSTSLTGLHDVSQGLPASMMSAAAASIVTWTLTLLAMGLACKEISLGWRPASLRALEAFTIILAGTQLLCAGSLHAGAHAAIIHTPMVSRV
;
A
#
# COMPACT_ATOMS: atom_id res chain seq x y z
N MET A 1 -16.80 -4.81 33.30
CA MET A 1 -15.89 -5.95 33.05
C MET A 1 -16.17 -6.43 31.64
N ALA A 2 -15.11 -6.52 30.81
CA ALA A 2 -15.03 -7.13 29.47
C ALA A 2 -15.93 -6.60 28.32
N THR A 3 -15.42 -5.64 27.53
CA THR A 3 -15.54 -5.69 26.05
C THR A 3 -14.41 -4.91 25.36
N GLY A 4 -13.14 -5.17 25.73
CA GLY A 4 -11.96 -4.61 25.05
C GLY A 4 -11.60 -5.33 23.73
N GLY A 5 -12.55 -6.01 23.09
CA GLY A 5 -12.30 -6.93 21.98
C GLY A 5 -12.27 -6.30 20.57
N PRO A 6 -13.29 -5.53 20.15
CA PRO A 6 -13.41 -5.12 18.74
C PRO A 6 -12.47 -3.97 18.33
N SER A 7 -12.31 -2.97 19.20
CA SER A 7 -11.48 -1.79 18.93
C SER A 7 -9.98 -2.10 18.96
N SER A 8 -9.54 -3.00 19.84
CA SER A 8 -8.14 -3.41 19.93
C SER A 8 -7.69 -4.24 18.72
N LEU A 9 -8.59 -5.07 18.18
CA LEU A 9 -8.33 -5.85 16.96
C LEU A 9 -8.23 -4.96 15.72
N SER A 10 -9.15 -3.99 15.55
CA SER A 10 -9.09 -3.04 14.42
C SER A 10 -7.84 -2.14 14.48
N SER A 11 -7.50 -1.64 15.67
CA SER A 11 -6.30 -0.81 15.85
C SER A 11 -5.01 -1.60 15.59
N GLY A 12 -4.94 -2.85 16.07
CA GLY A 12 -3.81 -3.74 15.79
C GLY A 12 -3.65 -4.08 14.30
N LEU A 13 -4.76 -4.28 13.59
CA LEU A 13 -4.76 -4.55 12.15
C LEU A 13 -4.24 -3.34 11.35
N LEU A 14 -4.71 -2.13 11.69
CA LEU A 14 -4.24 -0.87 11.08
C LEU A 14 -2.75 -0.61 11.36
N PHE A 15 -2.29 -0.94 12.57
CA PHE A 15 -0.87 -0.82 12.93
C PHE A 15 0.01 -1.81 12.16
N LEU A 16 -0.40 -3.08 12.06
CA LEU A 16 0.30 -4.08 11.26
C LEU A 16 0.42 -3.61 9.80
N ASN A 17 -0.68 -3.08 9.25
CA ASN A 17 -0.73 -2.60 7.89
C ASN A 17 0.16 -1.36 7.66
N LEU A 18 0.22 -0.45 8.63
CA LEU A 18 1.17 0.66 8.64
C LEU A 18 2.62 0.15 8.51
N VAL A 19 3.01 -0.82 9.33
CA VAL A 19 4.36 -1.40 9.30
C VAL A 19 4.65 -2.04 7.94
N LEU A 20 3.71 -2.82 7.41
CA LEU A 20 3.87 -3.47 6.10
C LEU A 20 4.00 -2.45 4.96
N TYR A 21 3.21 -1.38 4.95
CA TYR A 21 3.34 -0.32 3.95
C TYR A 21 4.66 0.45 4.06
N VAL A 22 5.16 0.70 5.28
CA VAL A 22 6.50 1.28 5.48
C VAL A 22 7.57 0.36 4.89
N VAL A 23 7.52 -0.94 5.16
CA VAL A 23 8.49 -1.91 4.63
C VAL A 23 8.46 -1.91 3.10
N VAL A 24 7.27 -1.93 2.49
CA VAL A 24 7.13 -1.85 1.03
C VAL A 24 7.67 -0.53 0.47
N ALA A 25 7.38 0.60 1.10
CA ALA A 25 7.90 1.90 0.68
C ALA A 25 9.44 1.96 0.75
N VAL A 26 10.05 1.39 1.80
CA VAL A 26 11.51 1.34 1.95
C VAL A 26 12.15 0.46 0.88
N ILE A 27 11.62 -0.77 0.66
CA ILE A 27 12.17 -1.68 -0.36
C ILE A 27 11.98 -1.10 -1.77
N ALA A 28 10.81 -0.53 -2.07
CA ALA A 28 10.55 0.09 -3.37
C ALA A 28 11.42 1.34 -3.57
N GLY A 29 11.57 2.19 -2.54
CA GLY A 29 12.44 3.37 -2.59
C GLY A 29 13.90 3.00 -2.80
N TRP A 30 14.39 1.97 -2.11
CA TRP A 30 15.71 1.39 -2.34
C TRP A 30 15.88 0.88 -3.77
N ALA A 31 14.87 0.18 -4.31
CA ALA A 31 14.91 -0.34 -5.68
C ALA A 31 14.97 0.79 -6.72
N ILE A 32 14.21 1.89 -6.52
CA ILE A 32 14.33 3.08 -7.37
C ILE A 32 15.72 3.70 -7.27
N ASN A 33 16.24 3.92 -6.05
CA ASN A 33 17.57 4.50 -5.87
C ASN A 33 18.65 3.66 -6.58
N TYR A 34 18.65 2.35 -6.33
CA TYR A 34 19.56 1.43 -7.00
C TYR A 34 19.43 1.50 -8.52
N SER A 35 18.19 1.54 -9.05
CA SER A 35 17.98 1.61 -10.49
C SER A 35 18.57 2.87 -11.13
N ILE A 36 18.58 4.01 -10.41
CA ILE A 36 19.15 5.27 -10.88
C ILE A 36 20.68 5.18 -10.88
N ASP A 37 21.27 4.73 -9.78
CA ASP A 37 22.72 4.59 -9.64
C ASP A 37 23.29 3.61 -10.68
N GLU A 38 22.65 2.46 -10.84
CA GLU A 38 23.15 1.39 -11.71
C GLU A 38 22.85 1.65 -13.19
N SER A 39 21.75 2.37 -13.51
CA SER A 39 21.50 2.82 -14.89
C SER A 39 22.59 3.79 -15.37
N TYR A 40 23.07 4.68 -14.50
CA TYR A 40 24.17 5.59 -14.84
C TYR A 40 25.45 4.83 -15.20
N ASN A 41 25.78 3.78 -14.45
CA ASN A 41 26.98 2.96 -14.66
C ASN A 41 26.84 2.02 -15.88
N SER A 42 25.67 1.39 -16.06
CA SER A 42 25.42 0.42 -17.15
C SER A 42 25.29 1.06 -18.53
N LEU A 43 24.94 2.35 -18.60
CA LEU A 43 24.75 3.10 -19.86
C LEU A 43 26.06 3.58 -20.50
N GLN A 44 27.23 3.37 -19.88
CA GLN A 44 28.52 3.80 -20.42
C GLN A 44 29.06 2.93 -21.58
N GLY A 45 28.36 1.85 -21.98
CA GLY A 45 28.87 0.93 -23.00
C GLY A 45 27.86 0.27 -23.96
N VAL A 46 26.57 0.61 -23.93
CA VAL A 46 25.53 -0.10 -24.71
C VAL A 46 24.87 0.80 -25.76
N SER A 47 24.92 0.39 -27.03
CA SER A 47 24.27 1.03 -28.19
C SER A 47 22.73 0.88 -28.20
N PRO A 48 21.98 1.83 -28.77
CA PRO A 48 20.58 2.09 -28.42
C PRO A 48 19.60 1.13 -29.11
N PRO A 49 18.78 0.42 -28.31
CA PRO A 49 17.34 0.69 -28.31
C PRO A 49 16.73 0.83 -26.89
N VAL A 50 17.50 0.57 -25.84
CA VAL A 50 17.06 0.55 -24.42
C VAL A 50 16.84 1.93 -23.79
N ARG A 51 17.43 3.00 -24.36
CA ARG A 51 17.25 4.39 -23.86
C ARG A 51 15.87 5.01 -24.13
N LEU A 52 14.97 4.31 -24.83
CA LEU A 52 13.67 4.86 -25.23
C LEU A 52 12.55 4.59 -24.22
N PHE A 53 12.75 3.70 -23.25
CA PHE A 53 11.82 3.52 -22.13
C PHE A 53 12.36 4.27 -20.90
N PRO A 54 11.69 5.34 -20.42
CA PRO A 54 12.11 6.13 -19.26
C PRO A 54 12.04 5.37 -17.92
N ILE A 55 11.83 4.05 -17.95
CA ILE A 55 11.71 3.16 -16.79
C ILE A 55 12.57 1.91 -17.05
N TYR A 56 13.86 2.11 -17.36
CA TYR A 56 14.80 0.99 -17.43
C TYR A 56 15.26 0.63 -16.01
N PHE A 57 14.93 -0.58 -15.57
CA PHE A 57 15.47 -1.15 -14.35
C PHE A 57 16.56 -2.16 -14.72
N PRO A 58 17.82 -1.95 -14.31
CA PRO A 58 18.91 -2.91 -14.54
C PRO A 58 18.75 -4.19 -13.73
N ILE A 59 17.74 -4.26 -12.85
CA ILE A 59 17.39 -5.40 -12.01
C ILE A 59 16.01 -5.93 -12.41
N GLY A 60 15.87 -7.25 -12.52
CA GLY A 60 14.58 -7.90 -12.70
C GLY A 60 14.15 -7.98 -14.15
N ASN A 61 12.87 -7.75 -14.43
CA ASN A 61 12.25 -7.94 -15.73
C ASN A 61 11.57 -6.64 -16.23
N LEU A 62 10.99 -6.68 -17.43
CA LEU A 62 10.30 -5.57 -18.08
C LEU A 62 9.12 -5.01 -17.25
N ALA A 63 8.58 -5.80 -16.32
CA ALA A 63 7.49 -5.39 -15.42
C ALA A 63 7.99 -4.71 -14.13
N THR A 64 9.26 -4.88 -13.76
CA THR A 64 9.82 -4.42 -12.48
C THR A 64 9.67 -2.92 -12.28
N GLY A 65 9.96 -2.15 -13.31
CA GLY A 65 9.87 -0.69 -13.24
C GLY A 65 8.46 -0.20 -12.92
N PHE A 66 7.45 -0.73 -13.62
CA PHE A 66 6.05 -0.42 -13.34
C PHE A 66 5.65 -0.89 -11.95
N PHE A 67 6.00 -2.12 -11.59
CA PHE A 67 5.68 -2.70 -10.28
C PHE A 67 6.22 -1.85 -9.13
N VAL A 68 7.50 -1.49 -9.16
CA VAL A 68 8.16 -0.73 -8.08
C VAL A 68 7.54 0.65 -7.89
N ILE A 69 7.20 1.36 -8.98
CA ILE A 69 6.57 2.68 -8.90
C ILE A 69 5.18 2.58 -8.24
N PHE A 70 4.35 1.65 -8.69
CA PHE A 70 3.02 1.45 -8.10
C PHE A 70 3.09 0.93 -6.67
N ALA A 71 4.06 0.07 -6.35
CA ALA A 71 4.31 -0.39 -4.99
C ALA A 71 4.74 0.76 -4.06
N LEU A 72 5.58 1.68 -4.54
CA LEU A 72 5.97 2.86 -3.78
C LEU A 72 4.78 3.80 -3.53
N LEU A 73 3.97 4.08 -4.56
CA LEU A 73 2.77 4.90 -4.43
C LEU A 73 1.76 4.27 -3.46
N ALA A 74 1.50 2.96 -3.59
CA ALA A 74 0.67 2.22 -2.66
C ALA A 74 1.23 2.26 -1.23
N GLY A 75 2.55 2.15 -1.09
CA GLY A 75 3.29 2.33 0.17
C GLY A 75 3.01 3.68 0.83
N VAL A 76 3.29 4.78 0.13
CA VAL A 76 3.14 6.15 0.66
C VAL A 76 1.68 6.46 1.00
N VAL A 77 0.75 6.14 0.09
CA VAL A 77 -0.69 6.37 0.32
C VAL A 77 -1.20 5.47 1.45
N GLY A 78 -0.70 4.24 1.55
CA GLY A 78 -1.05 3.29 2.62
C GLY A 78 -0.54 3.71 4.00
N VAL A 79 0.67 4.27 4.09
CA VAL A 79 1.19 4.88 5.33
C VAL A 79 0.30 6.03 5.77
N SER A 80 -0.01 6.97 4.86
CA SER A 80 -0.86 8.11 5.18
C SER A 80 -2.25 7.68 5.65
N THR A 81 -2.87 6.74 4.94
CA THR A 81 -4.22 6.23 5.26
C THR A 81 -4.25 5.43 6.56
N SER A 82 -3.20 4.67 6.85
CA SER A 82 -3.13 3.92 8.12
C SER A 82 -2.97 4.88 9.30
N LEU A 83 -2.15 5.94 9.16
CA LEU A 83 -1.94 6.94 10.19
C LEU A 83 -3.20 7.76 10.46
N THR A 84 -3.89 8.21 9.39
CA THR A 84 -5.17 8.90 9.54
C THR A 84 -6.23 7.97 10.11
N GLY A 85 -6.30 6.71 9.67
CA GLY A 85 -7.23 5.71 10.21
C GLY A 85 -7.01 5.43 11.71
N LEU A 86 -5.76 5.30 12.16
CA LEU A 86 -5.42 5.16 13.59
C LEU A 86 -5.86 6.38 14.40
N HIS A 87 -5.60 7.57 13.89
CA HIS A 87 -6.05 8.81 14.51
C HIS A 87 -7.58 8.87 14.58
N ASP A 88 -8.27 8.53 13.50
CA ASP A 88 -9.73 8.58 13.41
C ASP A 88 -10.44 7.61 14.37
N VAL A 89 -9.95 6.38 14.43
CA VAL A 89 -10.43 5.35 15.37
C VAL A 89 -10.25 5.80 16.82
N SER A 90 -9.21 6.58 17.13
CA SER A 90 -8.97 7.11 18.48
C SER A 90 -9.91 8.26 18.86
N GLN A 91 -10.31 9.10 17.89
CA GLN A 91 -11.14 10.29 18.12
C GLN A 91 -12.65 9.97 18.08
N GLY A 92 -13.07 8.94 17.35
CA GLY A 92 -14.46 8.46 17.39
C GLY A 92 -15.49 9.35 16.70
N LEU A 93 -15.08 10.30 15.85
CA LEU A 93 -16.01 11.22 15.17
C LEU A 93 -16.66 10.56 13.93
N PRO A 94 -18.00 10.63 13.76
CA PRO A 94 -18.69 9.95 12.67
C PRO A 94 -18.34 10.49 11.27
N ALA A 95 -18.09 11.79 11.14
CA ALA A 95 -17.73 12.42 9.87
C ALA A 95 -16.32 12.03 9.39
N SER A 96 -15.41 11.86 10.34
CA SER A 96 -14.01 11.54 10.06
C SER A 96 -13.86 10.05 9.69
N MET A 97 -14.70 9.18 10.28
CA MET A 97 -14.72 7.74 9.99
C MET A 97 -15.11 7.43 8.55
N MET A 98 -16.05 8.19 7.97
CA MET A 98 -16.45 8.01 6.58
C MET A 98 -15.34 8.42 5.61
N SER A 99 -14.60 9.49 5.94
CA SER A 99 -13.44 9.93 5.17
C SER A 99 -12.30 8.89 5.22
N ALA A 100 -12.03 8.34 6.40
CA ALA A 100 -11.05 7.26 6.59
C ALA A 100 -11.44 6.00 5.80
N ALA A 101 -12.73 5.63 5.78
CA ALA A 101 -13.23 4.52 4.98
C ALA A 101 -13.01 4.76 3.47
N ALA A 102 -13.30 5.95 2.95
CA ALA A 102 -13.06 6.27 1.54
C ALA A 102 -11.56 6.22 1.17
N ALA A 103 -10.68 6.78 2.01
CA ALA A 103 -9.23 6.74 1.82
C ALA A 103 -8.69 5.29 1.83
N SER A 104 -9.28 4.42 2.66
CA SER A 104 -8.91 3.00 2.71
C SER A 104 -9.22 2.25 1.41
N ILE A 105 -10.30 2.61 0.71
CA ILE A 105 -10.66 2.03 -0.59
C ILE A 105 -9.67 2.49 -1.67
N VAL A 106 -9.31 3.78 -1.69
CA VAL A 106 -8.30 4.31 -2.63
C VAL A 106 -6.95 3.62 -2.43
N THR A 107 -6.55 3.43 -1.19
CA THR A 107 -5.33 2.70 -0.85
C THR A 107 -5.42 1.24 -1.30
N TRP A 108 -6.56 0.60 -1.10
CA TRP A 108 -6.79 -0.78 -1.52
C TRP A 108 -6.72 -0.96 -3.03
N THR A 109 -7.32 -0.06 -3.82
CA THR A 109 -7.27 -0.14 -5.28
C THR A 109 -5.86 0.07 -5.82
N LEU A 110 -5.07 1.00 -5.25
CA LEU A 110 -3.65 1.15 -5.56
C LEU A 110 -2.85 -0.11 -5.23
N THR A 111 -3.14 -0.73 -4.09
CA THR A 111 -2.47 -1.97 -3.65
C THR A 111 -2.83 -3.14 -4.56
N LEU A 112 -4.07 -3.23 -5.04
CA LEU A 112 -4.48 -4.22 -6.05
C LEU A 112 -3.76 -4.01 -7.38
N LEU A 113 -3.57 -2.76 -7.81
CA LEU A 113 -2.83 -2.48 -9.04
C LEU A 113 -1.37 -2.95 -8.91
N ALA A 114 -0.73 -2.62 -7.78
CA ALA A 114 0.62 -3.09 -7.46
C ALA A 114 0.69 -4.63 -7.36
N MET A 115 -0.33 -5.27 -6.78
CA MET A 115 -0.44 -6.73 -6.69
C MET A 115 -0.59 -7.38 -8.08
N GLY A 116 -1.39 -6.81 -8.98
CA GLY A 116 -1.50 -7.26 -10.36
C GLY A 116 -0.16 -7.21 -11.10
N LEU A 117 0.62 -6.15 -10.87
CA LEU A 117 1.98 -6.02 -11.42
C LEU A 117 2.98 -7.00 -10.77
N ALA A 118 2.85 -7.28 -9.47
CA ALA A 118 3.62 -8.31 -8.78
C ALA A 118 3.33 -9.71 -9.37
N CYS A 119 2.06 -10.03 -9.64
CA CYS A 119 1.67 -11.26 -10.34
C CYS A 119 2.30 -11.34 -11.74
N LYS A 120 2.34 -10.21 -12.46
CA LYS A 120 2.97 -10.14 -13.77
C LYS A 120 4.48 -10.36 -13.72
N GLU A 121 5.17 -9.72 -12.75
CA GLU A 121 6.58 -9.98 -12.44
C GLU A 121 6.83 -11.48 -12.18
N ILE A 122 5.98 -12.12 -11.37
CA ILE A 122 6.08 -13.57 -11.05
C ILE A 122 6.00 -14.42 -12.33
N SER A 123 5.06 -14.11 -13.22
CA SER A 123 4.89 -14.85 -14.47
C SER A 123 6.07 -14.69 -15.43
N LEU A 124 6.76 -13.55 -15.39
CA LEU A 124 7.86 -13.22 -16.27
C LEU A 124 9.21 -13.82 -15.81
N GLY A 125 9.37 -14.05 -14.50
CA GLY A 125 10.51 -14.76 -13.93
C GLY A 125 11.83 -13.96 -13.92
N TRP A 126 12.90 -14.60 -13.41
CA TRP A 126 14.27 -14.07 -13.27
C TRP A 126 14.42 -12.75 -12.49
N ARG A 127 14.67 -12.84 -11.17
CA ARG A 127 14.77 -11.66 -10.29
C ARG A 127 15.45 -11.99 -8.94
N PRO A 128 16.10 -11.00 -8.30
CA PRO A 128 16.74 -11.12 -6.99
C PRO A 128 15.74 -11.29 -5.84
N ALA A 129 16.28 -11.67 -4.68
CA ALA A 129 15.50 -11.92 -3.46
C ALA A 129 14.75 -10.69 -2.93
N SER A 130 15.27 -9.48 -3.12
CA SER A 130 14.61 -8.24 -2.69
C SER A 130 13.30 -7.98 -3.42
N LEU A 131 13.24 -8.22 -4.74
CA LEU A 131 12.02 -8.09 -5.54
C LEU A 131 11.00 -9.17 -5.18
N ARG A 132 11.45 -10.42 -4.92
CA ARG A 132 10.58 -11.48 -4.39
C ARG A 132 9.94 -11.10 -3.05
N ALA A 133 10.69 -10.45 -2.17
CA ALA A 133 10.15 -9.95 -0.91
C ALA A 133 9.10 -8.86 -1.17
N LEU A 134 9.38 -7.89 -2.05
CA LEU A 134 8.45 -6.81 -2.40
C LEU A 134 7.12 -7.36 -2.95
N GLU A 135 7.16 -8.37 -3.81
CA GLU A 135 5.97 -9.04 -4.34
C GLU A 135 5.14 -9.71 -3.25
N ALA A 136 5.80 -10.51 -2.41
CA ALA A 136 5.13 -11.22 -1.33
C ALA A 136 4.46 -10.24 -0.36
N PHE A 137 5.16 -9.19 0.04
CA PHE A 137 4.60 -8.14 0.90
C PHE A 137 3.43 -7.42 0.22
N THR A 138 3.51 -7.11 -1.08
CA THR A 138 2.42 -6.45 -1.82
C THR A 138 1.18 -7.33 -1.90
N ILE A 139 1.33 -8.63 -2.10
CA ILE A 139 0.21 -9.59 -2.12
C ILE A 139 -0.43 -9.70 -0.73
N ILE A 140 0.37 -9.78 0.34
CA ILE A 140 -0.13 -9.80 1.72
C ILE A 140 -0.85 -8.49 2.07
N LEU A 141 -0.31 -7.35 1.62
CA LEU A 141 -0.93 -6.03 1.78
C LEU A 141 -2.30 -5.95 1.11
N ALA A 142 -2.48 -6.51 -0.09
CA ALA A 142 -3.78 -6.51 -0.76
C ALA A 142 -4.88 -7.19 0.08
N GLY A 143 -4.54 -8.29 0.77
CA GLY A 143 -5.45 -8.99 1.67
C GLY A 143 -5.68 -8.25 2.98
N THR A 144 -4.60 -7.81 3.65
CA THR A 144 -4.70 -7.12 4.95
C THR A 144 -5.36 -5.74 4.84
N GLN A 145 -5.11 -4.99 3.77
CA GLN A 145 -5.78 -3.72 3.48
C GLN A 145 -7.28 -3.90 3.22
N LEU A 146 -7.70 -5.00 2.57
CA LEU A 146 -9.13 -5.30 2.39
C LEU A 146 -9.84 -5.47 3.74
N LEU A 147 -9.19 -6.19 4.66
CA LEU A 147 -9.70 -6.37 6.02
C LEU A 147 -9.75 -5.05 6.80
N CYS A 148 -8.73 -4.19 6.63
CA CYS A 148 -8.73 -2.84 7.22
C CYS A 148 -9.88 -1.98 6.66
N ALA A 149 -10.05 -1.97 5.34
CA ALA A 149 -11.10 -1.21 4.68
C ALA A 149 -12.50 -1.67 5.10
N GLY A 150 -12.71 -3.00 5.16
CA GLY A 150 -13.95 -3.59 5.67
C GLY A 150 -14.23 -3.20 7.13
N SER A 151 -13.22 -3.23 7.97
CA SER A 151 -13.34 -2.85 9.40
C SER A 151 -13.69 -1.38 9.58
N LEU A 152 -13.05 -0.48 8.82
CA LEU A 152 -13.35 0.96 8.82
C LEU A 152 -14.77 1.24 8.29
N HIS A 153 -15.20 0.53 7.25
CA HIS A 153 -16.55 0.69 6.70
C HIS A 153 -17.64 0.20 7.66
N ALA A 154 -17.40 -0.93 8.35
CA ALA A 154 -18.28 -1.42 9.40
C ALA A 154 -18.36 -0.43 10.59
N GLY A 155 -17.23 0.14 11.00
CA GLY A 155 -17.17 1.16 12.05
C GLY A 155 -17.91 2.45 11.67
N ALA A 156 -17.71 2.94 10.44
CA ALA A 156 -18.42 4.12 9.93
C ALA A 156 -19.94 3.90 9.87
N HIS A 157 -20.39 2.72 9.40
CA HIS A 157 -21.82 2.39 9.35
C HIS A 157 -22.44 2.29 10.75
N ALA A 158 -21.72 1.73 11.73
CA ALA A 158 -22.17 1.70 13.12
C ALA A 158 -22.28 3.11 13.72
N ALA A 159 -21.31 3.99 13.45
CA ALA A 159 -21.34 5.38 13.92
C ALA A 159 -22.57 6.15 13.37
N ILE A 160 -22.95 5.92 12.11
CA ILE A 160 -24.15 6.52 11.50
C ILE A 160 -25.42 6.07 12.23
N ILE A 161 -25.56 4.76 12.50
CA ILE A 161 -26.75 4.20 13.18
C ILE A 161 -26.88 4.77 14.61
N HIS A 162 -25.75 5.00 15.30
CA HIS A 162 -25.74 5.48 16.68
C HIS A 162 -25.91 7.00 16.83
N THR A 163 -25.73 7.80 15.77
CA THR A 163 -26.07 9.24 15.81
C THR A 163 -27.58 9.45 15.63
N PRO A 164 -28.34 9.86 16.67
CA PRO A 164 -29.73 10.24 16.49
C PRO A 164 -29.83 11.46 15.56
N MET A 165 -30.82 11.44 14.65
CA MET A 165 -31.13 12.47 13.64
C MET A 165 -31.58 13.83 14.23
N VAL A 166 -31.18 14.17 15.45
CA VAL A 166 -31.57 15.39 16.18
C VAL A 166 -30.45 16.45 16.17
N SER A 167 -29.21 16.10 15.84
CA SER A 167 -28.08 17.05 15.79
C SER A 167 -27.77 17.56 14.37
N ARG A 168 -28.81 17.80 13.56
CA ARG A 168 -28.70 18.54 12.29
C ARG A 168 -29.72 19.68 12.26
N VAL A 169 -29.43 20.72 13.04
CA VAL A 169 -29.95 22.07 12.82
C VAL A 169 -28.76 22.97 12.54
#